data_AF-A0A0L0FP42-F1
#
_entry.id   AF-A0A0L0FP42-F1
#
_cell.length_a   1.000
_cell.length_b   1.000
_cell.length_c   1.000
_cell.angle_alpha   90.00
_cell.angle_beta   90.00
_cell.angle_gamma   90.00
#
_symmetry.space_group_name_H-M   'P 1'
#
loop_
_entity.id
_entity.type
_entity.pdbx_description
1 polymer ?
#
loop_
_entity_poly.entity_id
_entity_poly.type
_entity_poly.pdbx_seq_one_letter_code
_entity_poly.pdbx_strand_id
1 'polypeptide(L)'
;MIQTRLTSQLNHNLGLNPKAFRLIKQENSVKLSNAAKNVLDGELLSKFSSLSLSMRKELAKQIGSDHIQILQSLQEVDHATTVL
;
A
#
# COMPACT_ATOMS: atom_id res chain seq x y z
N MET A 1 -2.79 4.95 5.20
CA MET A 1 -3.85 4.14 5.87
C MET A 1 -4.31 2.96 5.02
N ILE A 2 -4.58 3.15 3.72
CA ILE A 2 -5.03 2.07 2.82
C ILE A 2 -4.04 0.89 2.69
N GLN A 3 -2.73 1.15 2.63
CA GLN A 3 -1.69 0.10 2.57
C GLN A 3 -1.81 -0.92 3.70
N THR A 4 -2.14 -0.49 4.93
CA THR A 4 -2.33 -1.39 6.06
C THR A 4 -3.48 -2.35 5.82
N ARG A 5 -4.60 -1.87 5.26
CA ARG A 5 -5.76 -2.70 4.93
C ARG A 5 -5.45 -3.70 3.83
N LEU A 6 -4.79 -3.24 2.76
CA LEU A 6 -4.35 -4.11 1.66
C LEU A 6 -3.37 -5.19 2.13
N THR A 7 -2.49 -4.86 3.08
CA THR A 7 -1.58 -5.85 3.68
C THR A 7 -2.37 -6.91 4.46
N SER A 8 -3.37 -6.52 5.25
CA SER A 8 -4.08 -7.44 6.15
C SER A 8 -5.22 -8.23 5.53
N GLN A 9 -5.87 -7.72 4.48
CA GLN A 9 -7.13 -8.28 3.96
C GLN A 9 -7.01 -8.88 2.56
N LEU A 10 -5.90 -8.66 1.86
CA LEU A 10 -5.65 -9.34 0.60
C LEU A 10 -4.83 -10.61 0.81
N ASN A 11 -5.13 -11.63 0.02
CA ASN A 11 -4.28 -12.79 -0.11
C ASN A 11 -3.06 -12.40 -0.96
N HIS A 12 -1.87 -12.64 -0.42
CA HIS A 12 -0.62 -12.37 -1.11
C HIS A 12 -0.04 -13.66 -1.69
N ASN A 13 0.69 -13.52 -2.79
CA ASN A 13 1.33 -14.65 -3.45
C ASN A 13 2.21 -15.41 -2.45
N LEU A 14 2.07 -16.74 -2.43
CA LEU A 14 2.81 -17.64 -1.53
C LEU A 14 2.62 -17.33 -0.03
N GLY A 15 1.58 -16.57 0.35
CA GLY A 15 1.36 -16.17 1.75
C GLY A 15 2.39 -15.18 2.29
N LEU A 16 3.18 -14.53 1.42
CA LEU A 16 4.21 -13.58 1.85
C LEU A 16 3.60 -12.31 2.42
N ASN A 17 4.28 -11.69 3.38
CA ASN A 17 3.86 -10.41 3.96
C ASN A 17 4.59 -9.24 3.28
N PRO A 18 3.91 -8.40 2.48
CA PRO A 18 4.55 -7.26 1.80
C PRO A 18 5.23 -6.28 2.76
N LYS A 19 4.63 -6.04 3.94
CA LYS A 19 5.21 -5.14 4.95
C LYS A 19 6.54 -5.66 5.47
N ALA A 20 6.63 -6.97 5.74
CA ALA A 20 7.87 -7.59 6.19
C ALA A 20 8.93 -7.62 5.08
N PHE A 21 8.49 -7.82 3.83
CA PHE A 21 9.36 -7.80 2.66
C PHE A 21 10.04 -6.44 2.43
N ARG A 22 9.31 -5.33 2.62
CA ARG A 22 9.83 -3.96 2.44
C ARG A 22 10.57 -3.40 3.66
N LEU A 23 10.50 -4.06 4.81
CA LEU A 23 11.16 -3.59 6.02
C LEU A 23 12.69 -3.69 5.87
N ILE A 24 13.41 -2.63 6.26
CA ILE A 24 14.88 -2.64 6.26
C ILE A 24 15.37 -3.79 7.16
N LYS A 25 16.20 -4.66 6.59
CA LYS A 25 16.89 -5.72 7.33
C LYS A 25 18.22 -5.16 7.81
N GLN A 26 18.36 -4.96 9.13
CA GLN A 26 19.63 -4.59 9.73
C GLN A 26 20.22 -5.83 10.40
N GLU A 27 21.42 -6.22 10.00
CA GLU A 27 22.13 -7.38 10.57
C GLU A 27 22.64 -7.10 12.00
N ASN A 28 22.86 -5.82 12.35
CA ASN A 28 23.33 -5.40 13.67
C ASN A 28 22.31 -4.45 14.32
N SER A 29 21.55 -4.98 15.27
CA SER A 29 20.48 -4.34 16.06
C SER A 29 20.94 -3.25 17.04
N VAL A 30 22.19 -2.79 16.94
CA VAL A 30 22.82 -1.85 17.90
C VAL A 30 22.37 -0.40 17.69
N LYS A 31 21.86 -0.03 16.51
CA LYS A 31 21.27 1.30 16.31
C LYS A 31 19.76 1.18 16.38
N LEU A 32 19.15 1.80 17.38
CA LEU A 32 17.71 2.08 17.47
C LEU A 32 17.29 3.01 16.32
N SER A 33 17.33 2.48 15.11
CA SER A 33 16.90 3.13 13.90
C SER A 33 15.40 2.89 13.79
N ASN A 34 14.60 3.93 14.05
CA ASN A 34 13.23 3.99 13.56
C ASN A 34 13.29 3.96 12.03
N ALA A 35 13.29 2.75 11.44
CA ALA A 35 13.24 2.58 9.99
C ALA A 35 12.06 3.41 9.47
N ALA A 36 12.37 4.54 8.84
CA ALA A 36 11.39 5.59 8.61
C ALA A 36 10.27 5.04 7.73
N LYS A 37 9.07 4.97 8.30
CA LYS A 37 7.84 4.41 7.70
C LYS A 37 7.20 5.34 6.65
N ASN A 38 8.01 6.16 5.98
CA ASN A 38 7.54 7.25 5.12
C ASN A 38 7.59 6.91 3.63
N VAL A 39 7.89 5.64 3.29
CA VAL A 39 7.82 5.13 1.92
C VAL A 39 6.60 4.21 1.82
N LEU A 40 5.76 4.48 0.81
CA LEU A 40 4.60 3.65 0.49
C LEU A 40 5.00 2.58 -0.53
N ASP A 41 4.37 1.41 -0.43
CA ASP A 41 4.57 0.31 -1.38
C ASP A 41 3.64 0.48 -2.59
N GLY A 42 4.16 1.10 -3.66
CA GLY A 42 3.39 1.39 -4.87
C GLY A 42 2.82 0.15 -5.56
N GLU A 43 3.54 -0.98 -5.51
CA GLU A 43 3.07 -2.26 -6.08
C GLU A 43 1.90 -2.84 -5.29
N LEU A 44 1.92 -2.70 -3.96
CA LEU A 44 0.79 -3.09 -3.13
C LEU A 44 -0.41 -2.14 -3.35
N LEU A 45 -0.16 -0.83 -3.47
CA LEU A 45 -1.20 0.18 -3.66
C LEU A 45 -1.91 0.05 -5.02
N SER A 46 -1.18 -0.27 -6.09
CA SER A 46 -1.75 -0.43 -7.44
C SER A 46 -2.82 -1.53 -7.49
N LYS A 47 -2.74 -2.55 -6.62
CA LYS A 47 -3.76 -3.59 -6.48
C LYS A 47 -5.14 -3.03 -6.14
N PHE A 48 -5.22 -1.88 -5.46
CA PHE A 48 -6.51 -1.25 -5.16
C PHE A 48 -7.32 -0.97 -6.43
N SER A 49 -6.64 -0.55 -7.51
CA SER A 49 -7.25 -0.25 -8.81
C SER A 49 -7.75 -1.48 -9.56
N SER A 50 -7.35 -2.69 -9.16
CA SER A 50 -7.83 -3.96 -9.76
C SER A 50 -8.91 -4.66 -8.93
N LEU A 51 -9.24 -4.17 -7.72
CA LEU A 51 -10.28 -4.77 -6.86
C LEU A 51 -11.69 -4.54 -7.44
N SER A 52 -12.66 -5.35 -7.03
CA SER A 52 -14.07 -5.08 -7.33
C SER A 52 -14.54 -3.77 -6.68
N LEU A 53 -15.53 -3.11 -7.28
CA LEU A 53 -16.09 -1.85 -6.74
C LEU A 53 -16.55 -2.00 -5.28
N SER A 54 -17.22 -3.11 -4.95
CA SER A 54 -17.69 -3.39 -3.59
C SER A 54 -16.54 -3.46 -2.60
N MET A 55 -15.46 -4.18 -2.93
CA MET A 55 -14.28 -4.29 -2.08
C MET A 55 -13.57 -2.94 -1.91
N ARG A 56 -13.46 -2.14 -2.99
CA ARG A 56 -12.87 -0.79 -2.88
C ARG A 56 -13.65 0.10 -1.93
N LYS A 57 -14.99 0.10 -2.03
CA LYS A 57 -15.88 0.87 -1.14
C LYS A 57 -15.75 0.43 0.31
N GLU A 58 -15.71 -0.88 0.56
CA GLU A 58 -15.54 -1.43 1.89
C GLU A 58 -14.21 -1.00 2.52
N LEU A 59 -13.10 -1.19 1.79
CA LEU A 59 -11.76 -0.81 2.24
C LEU A 59 -11.63 0.69 2.52
N ALA A 60 -12.18 1.53 1.64
CA ALA A 60 -12.17 2.98 1.79
C ALA A 60 -12.97 3.41 3.04
N LYS A 61 -14.17 2.83 3.24
CA LYS A 61 -14.99 3.09 4.43
C LYS A 61 -14.27 2.73 5.73
N GLN A 62 -13.55 1.62 5.77
CA GLN A 62 -12.81 1.17 6.95
C GLN A 62 -11.65 2.10 7.35
N ILE A 63 -11.22 3.01 6.47
CA ILE A 63 -10.20 4.02 6.74
C ILE A 63 -10.76 5.44 6.77
N GLY A 64 -12.08 5.60 6.69
CA GLY A 64 -12.75 6.91 6.70
C GLY A 64 -12.46 7.76 5.46
N SER A 65 -12.32 7.14 4.29
CA SER A 65 -12.03 7.83 3.03
C SER A 65 -13.00 7.39 1.93
N ASP A 66 -13.04 8.14 0.82
CA ASP A 66 -13.80 7.76 -0.36
C ASP A 66 -12.93 7.01 -1.38
N HIS A 67 -13.49 5.95 -1.95
CA HIS A 67 -12.80 5.12 -2.95
C HIS A 67 -12.43 5.88 -4.22
N ILE A 68 -13.20 6.90 -4.62
CA ILE A 68 -12.89 7.73 -5.80
C ILE A 68 -11.67 8.59 -5.51
N GLN A 69 -11.61 9.23 -4.34
CA GLN A 69 -10.44 10.03 -3.92
C GLN A 69 -9.15 9.19 -3.92
N ILE A 70 -9.21 7.96 -3.38
CA ILE A 70 -8.06 7.06 -3.39
C ILE A 70 -7.62 6.74 -4.82
N LEU A 71 -8.57 6.43 -5.72
CA LEU A 71 -8.25 6.15 -7.13
C LEU A 71 -7.64 7.37 -7.83
N GLN A 72 -8.19 8.56 -7.61
CA GLN A 72 -7.66 9.81 -8.16
C GLN A 72 -6.21 10.02 -7.72
N SER A 73 -5.90 9.88 -6.43
CA SER A 73 -4.53 10.02 -5.94
C SER A 73 -3.57 8.99 -6.56
N LEU A 74 -4.02 7.76 -6.82
CA LEU A 74 -3.19 6.76 -7.51
C LEU A 74 -2.95 7.15 -8.98
N GLN A 75 -3.97 7.66 -9.67
CA GLN A 75 -3.86 8.12 -11.05
C GLN A 75 -2.97 9.36 -11.18
N GLU A 76 -3.02 10.28 -10.22
CA GLU A 76 -2.14 11.46 -10.17
C GLU A 76 -0.67 11.07 -10.09
N VAL A 77 -0.34 10.07 -9.26
CA VAL A 77 1.03 9.54 -9.16
C VAL A 77 1.46 8.86 -10.45
N ASP A 78 0.59 8.04 -11.05
CA ASP A 78 0.86 7.36 -12.31
C ASP A 78 1.13 8.37 -13.45
N HIS A 79 0.26 9.38 -13.58
CA HIS A 79 0.43 10.44 -14.56
C HIS A 79 1.70 11.26 -14.34
N ALA A 80 2.02 11.60 -13.09
CA ALA A 80 3.21 12.38 -12.76
C ALA A 80 4.53 11.62 -12.98
N THR A 81 4.49 10.29 -12.99
CA THR A 81 5.68 9.43 -13.16
C THR A 81 5.79 8.81 -14.55
N THR A 82 4.76 8.94 -15.39
CA THR A 82 4.79 8.50 -16.77
C THR A 82 5.77 9.34 -17.57
N VAL A 83 6.85 8.72 -18.05
CA VAL A 83 7.82 9.35 -18.96
C VAL A 83 7.36 9.05 -20.39
N LEU A 84 7.14 10.10 -21.19
CA LEU A 84 6.77 10.03 -22.61
C LEU A 84 7.82 9.30 -23.46
#